data_AF-A0A1I2XT22-F1
#
_entry.id   AF-A0A1I2XT22-F1
#
_cell.length_a   1.000
_cell.length_b   1.000
_cell.length_c   1.000
_cell.angle_alpha   90.00
_cell.angle_beta   90.00
_cell.angle_gamma   90.00
#
_symmetry.space_group_name_H-M   'P 1'
#
loop_
_entity.id
_entity.type
_entity.pdbx_description
1 polymer ?
#
loop_
_entity_poly.entity_id
_entity_poly.type
_entity_poly.pdbx_seq_one_letter_code
_entity_poly.pdbx_strand_id
1 'polypeptide(L)' 'MAKLILEVENNKLKFFKELIRNFSFVRIDDDPIQEDTDEQIRENIKLGVEELKNVVEGKKKSRPAKEFLEEL' A
#
# COMPACT_ATOMS: atom_id res chain seq x y z
N MET A 1 -16.89 -23.84 -13.99
CA MET A 1 -15.77 -22.88 -13.98
C MET A 1 -14.52 -23.63 -13.54
N ALA A 2 -13.39 -23.43 -14.22
CA ALA A 2 -12.11 -24.01 -13.82
C ALA A 2 -11.27 -22.95 -13.09
N LYS A 3 -10.47 -23.37 -12.11
CA LYS A 3 -9.54 -22.48 -11.40
C LYS A 3 -8.13 -22.75 -11.89
N LEU A 4 -7.37 -21.68 -12.10
CA LEU A 4 -5.97 -21.70 -12.51
C LEU A 4 -5.18 -20.89 -11.50
N ILE A 5 -4.08 -21.46 -11.01
CA ILE A 5 -3.12 -20.77 -10.14
C ILE A 5 -1.90 -20.44 -11.00
N LEU A 6 -1.48 -19.19 -10.98
CA LEU A 6 -0.35 -18.69 -11.76
C LEU A 6 0.68 -18.10 -10.81
N GLU A 7 1.93 -18.48 -10.99
CA GLU A 7 3.08 -17.85 -10.35
C GLU A 7 3.69 -16.85 -11.34
N VAL A 8 3.75 -15.58 -10.95
CA VAL A 8 4.22 -14.48 -11.80
C VAL A 8 5.20 -13.64 -11.00
N GLU A 9 6.25 -13.14 -11.65
CA GLU A 9 7.18 -12.21 -11.01
C GLU A 9 6.45 -10.95 -10.50
N ASN A 10 6.75 -10.50 -9.28
CA ASN A 10 6.07 -9.36 -8.64
C ASN A 10 6.12 -8.07 -9.48
N ASN A 11 7.25 -7.79 -10.13
CA ASN A 11 7.43 -6.64 -11.01
C ASN A 11 6.57 -6.69 -12.31
N LYS A 12 6.02 -7.86 -12.64
CA LYS A 12 5.12 -8.09 -13.79
C LYS A 12 3.66 -8.27 -13.38
N LEU A 13 3.39 -8.46 -12.09
CA LEU A 13 2.04 -8.73 -11.58
C LEU A 13 1.03 -7.65 -11.99
N LYS A 14 1.38 -6.38 -11.82
CA LYS A 14 0.50 -5.24 -12.16
C LYS A 14 0.12 -5.24 -13.64
N PHE A 15 1.11 -5.33 -14.51
CA PHE A 15 0.91 -5.42 -15.97
C PHE A 15 0.07 -6.64 -16.36
N PHE A 16 0.38 -7.80 -15.79
CA PHE A 16 -0.33 -9.04 -16.12
C PHE A 16 -1.78 -9.02 -15.67
N LYS A 17 -2.07 -8.48 -14.47
CA LYS A 17 -3.44 -8.26 -13.98
C LYS A 17 -4.24 -7.33 -14.90
N GLU A 18 -3.65 -6.21 -15.34
CA GLU A 18 -4.31 -5.29 -16.28
C GLU A 18 -4.61 -5.95 -17.62
N LEU A 19 -3.70 -6.79 -18.14
CA LEU A 19 -3.91 -7.52 -19.38
C LEU A 19 -5.12 -8.46 -19.29
N ILE A 20 -5.15 -9.33 -18.28
CA ILE A 20 -6.19 -10.36 -18.16
C ILE A 20 -7.53 -9.80 -17.69
N ARG A 21 -7.55 -8.62 -17.04
CA ARG A 21 -8.79 -7.93 -16.64
C ARG A 21 -9.66 -7.52 -17.83
N ASN A 22 -9.09 -7.38 -19.02
CA ASN A 22 -9.83 -7.06 -20.25
C ASN A 22 -10.58 -8.27 -20.84
N PHE A 23 -10.33 -9.48 -20.36
CA PHE A 23 -11.00 -10.67 -20.85
C PHE A 23 -12.34 -10.87 -20.14
N SER A 24 -13.45 -10.80 -20.88
CA SER A 24 -14.82 -10.91 -20.36
C SER A 24 -15.15 -12.26 -19.70
N PHE A 25 -14.31 -13.27 -19.93
CA PHE A 25 -14.45 -14.62 -19.38
C PHE A 25 -13.52 -14.88 -18.19
N VAL A 26 -12.72 -13.89 -17.76
CA VAL A 26 -11.81 -14.00 -16.63
C VAL A 26 -12.39 -13.28 -15.42
N ARG A 27 -12.42 -13.97 -14.29
CA ARG A 27 -12.71 -13.40 -12.97
C ARG A 27 -11.42 -13.43 -12.16
N ILE A 28 -10.93 -12.25 -11.79
CA ILE A 28 -9.79 -12.10 -10.89
C ILE A 28 -10.39 -11.99 -9.49
N ASP A 29 -10.08 -12.95 -8.62
CA ASP A 29 -10.29 -12.76 -7.19
C ASP A 29 -9.14 -11.84 -6.72
N ASP A 30 -9.40 -10.53 -6.77
CA ASP A 30 -8.51 -9.53 -6.19
C ASP A 30 -8.60 -9.68 -4.67
N ASP A 31 -7.84 -10.62 -4.09
CA ASP A 31 -7.29 -10.36 -2.77
C ASP A 31 -6.56 -9.03 -2.90
N PRO A 32 -6.88 -8.03 -2.05
CA PRO A 32 -6.36 -6.69 -2.19
C PRO A 32 -4.85 -6.82 -2.23
N ILE A 33 -4.26 -6.50 -3.38
CA ILE A 33 -2.88 -6.06 -3.42
C ILE A 33 -2.88 -4.94 -2.40
N GLN A 34 -2.16 -5.11 -1.30
CA GLN A 34 -1.95 -4.09 -0.27
C GLN A 34 -1.09 -2.96 -0.86
N GLU A 35 -1.53 -2.37 -1.98
CA GLU A 35 -1.12 -1.03 -2.36
C GLU A 35 -1.99 -0.11 -1.50
N ASP A 36 -1.36 0.67 -0.62
CA ASP A 36 -2.07 1.68 0.16
C ASP A 36 -2.94 2.53 -0.77
N THR A 37 -4.20 2.71 -0.41
CA THR A 37 -5.07 3.61 -1.17
C THR A 37 -4.56 5.05 -1.04
N ASP A 38 -4.90 5.91 -2.01
CA ASP A 38 -4.58 7.34 -1.96
C ASP A 38 -5.06 8.00 -0.64
N GLU A 39 -6.13 7.47 -0.04
CA GLU A 39 -6.67 7.88 1.25
C GLU A 39 -5.76 7.46 2.41
N GLN A 40 -5.26 6.22 2.41
CA GLN A 40 -4.29 5.73 3.41
C GLN A 40 -2.97 6.51 3.32
N ILE A 41 -2.48 6.77 2.10
CA ILE A 41 -1.28 7.59 1.88
C ILE A 41 -1.47 9.00 2.47
N ARG A 42 -2.64 9.60 2.26
CA ARG A 42 -2.97 10.93 2.80
C ARG A 42 -3.04 10.93 4.32
N GLU A 43 -3.64 9.91 4.94
CA GLU A 43 -3.67 9.77 6.39
C GLU A 43 -2.27 9.58 6.97
N ASN A 44 -1.43 8.75 6.36
CA ASN A 44 -0.06 8.51 6.79
C ASN A 44 0.78 9.80 6.76
N ILE A 45 0.64 10.61 5.70
CA ILE A 45 1.29 11.93 5.61
C ILE A 45 0.79 12.87 6.72
N LYS A 46 -0.52 12.91 6.97
CA LYS A 46 -1.12 13.77 8.00
C LYS A 46 -0.62 13.40 9.40
N LEU A 47 -0.54 12.11 9.70
CA LEU A 47 -0.01 11.58 10.96
C LEU A 47 1.45 11.98 11.16
N GLY A 48 2.29 11.89 10.12
CA GLY A 48 3.68 12.33 10.20
C GLY A 48 3.86 13.81 10.51
N VAL A 49 3.01 14.68 9.93
CA VAL A 49 3.04 16.12 10.22
C VAL A 49 2.60 16.42 11.65
N GLU A 50 1.58 15.74 12.15
CA GLU A 50 1.09 15.91 13.52
C GLU A 50 2.11 15.43 14.56
N GLU A 51 2.81 14.32 14.28
CA GLU A 51 3.87 13.82 15.13
C GLU A 51 5.06 14.80 15.20
N LEU A 52 5.49 15.35 14.06
CA LEU A 52 6.49 16.41 13.98
C LEU A 52 6.10 17.63 14.81
N LYS A 53 4.85 18.08 14.71
CA LYS A 53 4.31 19.19 15.50
C LYS A 53 4.41 18.90 17.01
N ASN A 54 4.03 17.70 17.45
CA ASN A 54 4.10 17.31 18.86
C ASN A 54 5.55 17.25 19.39
N VAL A 55 6.52 16.89 18.53
CA VAL A 55 7.95 16.93 18.88
C VAL A 55 8.43 18.38 19.04
N VAL A 56 8.06 19.27 18.12
CA VAL A 56 8.42 20.70 18.18
C VAL A 56 7.79 21.38 19.40
N GLU A 57 6.56 21.03 19.76
CA GLU A 57 5.86 21.54 20.94
C GLU A 57 6.37 20.93 22.26
N GLY A 58 7.33 20.00 22.22
CA GLY A 58 7.90 19.34 23.39
C GLY A 58 6.96 18.33 24.06
N LYS A 59 5.85 17.99 23.42
CA LYS A 59 4.85 17.01 23.92
C LYS A 59 5.29 15.57 23.67
N LYS A 60 6.11 15.33 22.64
CA LYS A 60 6.65 14.01 22.29
C LYS A 60 8.17 14.08 22.12
N LYS A 61 8.88 13.02 22.50
CA LYS A 61 10.32 12.92 22.22
C LYS A 61 10.53 12.63 20.74
N SER A 62 11.58 13.20 20.15
CA SER A 62 11.99 12.83 18.80
C SER A 62 12.42 11.37 18.75
N ARG A 63 12.21 10.75 17.59
CA ARG A 63 12.68 9.40 17.28
C ARG A 63 13.29 9.38 15.87
N PRO A 64 14.14 8.38 15.55
CA PRO A 64 14.68 8.23 14.21
C PRO A 64 13.57 8.16 13.15
N ALA A 65 13.73 8.91 12.06
CA ALA A 65 12.75 8.92 10.98
C ALA A 65 12.55 7.53 10.35
N LYS A 66 13.58 6.69 10.36
CA LYS A 66 13.50 5.32 9.85
C LYS A 66 12.54 4.45 10.67
N GLU A 67 12.62 4.50 11.99
CA GLU A 67 11.72 3.75 12.88
C GLU A 67 10.28 4.22 12.74
N PHE A 68 10.07 5.52 12.57
CA PHE A 68 8.75 6.08 12.29
C PHE A 68 8.16 5.56 10.97
N LEU A 69 8.96 5.51 9.90
CA LEU A 69 8.52 5.04 8.58
C LEU A 69 8.25 3.53 8.52
N GLU A 70 8.89 2.73 9.38
CA GLU A 70 8.63 1.29 9.49
C GLU A 70 7.30 0.97 10.20
N GLU A 71 6.69 1.95 10.87
CA GLU A 71 5.42 1.82 11.59
C GLU A 71 4.20 2.37 10.83
N LEU A 72 4.42 3.14 9.75
CA LEU A 72 3.38 3.67 8.87
C LEU A 72 2.95 2.66 7.80
#